data_AF-A0A528N6J0-F1
#
_entry.id   AF-A0A528N6J0-F1
#
_cell.length_a   1.000
_cell.length_b   1.000
_cell.length_c   1.000
_cell.angle_alpha   90.00
_cell.angle_beta   90.00
_cell.angle_gamma   90.00
#
_symmetry.space_group_name_H-M   'P 1'
#
loop_
_entity.id
_entity.type
_entity.pdbx_description
1 polymer ?
#
loop_
_entity_poly.entity_id
_entity_poly.type
_entity_poly.pdbx_seq_one_letter_code
_entity_poly.pdbx_strand_id
1 'polypeptide(L)'
;GNVSDDVSLQVLVQCRPELITRTFEALQGATNPIVHFYNSTSELQRRVVFEKDVAGIRRIATDAAKMITDMAAKAGGFYRFEYSPESFTGTELEVALEICNAVTEIVKPTPENKLIINLPS
;
A
#
# COMPACT_ATOMS: atom_id res chain seq x y z
N GLY A 1 -19.41 5.64 -9.28
CA GLY A 1 -20.42 4.80 -8.60
C GLY A 1 -21.23 5.68 -7.68
N ASN A 2 -22.53 5.45 -7.54
CA ASN A 2 -23.49 6.23 -6.73
C ASN A 2 -23.19 6.15 -5.22
N VAL A 3 -22.07 6.71 -4.81
CA VAL A 3 -21.60 6.73 -3.43
C VAL A 3 -21.75 8.15 -2.91
N SER A 4 -22.20 8.28 -1.67
CA SER A 4 -22.35 9.56 -0.99
C SER A 4 -20.97 10.21 -0.76
N ASP A 5 -20.91 11.54 -0.76
CA ASP A 5 -19.64 12.29 -0.69
C ASP A 5 -18.87 12.08 0.63
N ASP A 6 -19.54 11.60 1.66
CA ASP A 6 -19.00 11.28 2.98
C ASP A 6 -18.46 9.84 3.08
N VAL A 7 -18.54 9.05 2.01
CA VAL A 7 -18.10 7.65 1.98
C VAL A 7 -16.87 7.47 1.08
N SER A 8 -15.78 6.98 1.66
CA SER A 8 -14.58 6.55 0.94
C SER A 8 -14.62 5.05 0.66
N LEU A 9 -14.62 4.67 -0.62
CA LEU A 9 -14.46 3.26 -1.01
C LEU A 9 -12.99 2.83 -0.86
N GLN A 10 -12.77 1.68 -0.24
CA GLN A 10 -11.45 1.07 -0.11
C GLN A 10 -11.31 -0.12 -1.06
N VAL A 11 -10.19 -0.17 -1.77
CA VAL A 11 -9.81 -1.29 -2.64
C VAL A 11 -8.49 -1.90 -2.19
N LEU A 12 -8.40 -3.23 -2.24
CA LEU A 12 -7.21 -3.97 -1.86
C LEU A 12 -6.42 -4.38 -3.09
N VAL A 13 -5.10 -4.15 -3.08
CA VAL A 13 -4.20 -4.50 -4.18
C VAL A 13 -2.87 -5.05 -3.67
N GLN A 14 -2.32 -6.04 -4.36
CA GLN A 14 -0.98 -6.52 -4.10
C GLN A 14 0.07 -5.60 -4.71
N CYS A 15 1.28 -5.58 -4.16
CA CYS A 15 2.44 -4.83 -4.67
C CYS A 15 3.00 -5.37 -6.02
N ARG A 16 2.14 -5.67 -6.99
CA ARG A 16 2.50 -6.08 -8.35
C ARG A 16 2.05 -5.00 -9.36
N PRO A 17 2.94 -4.54 -10.27
CA PRO A 17 2.65 -3.41 -11.14
C PRO A 17 1.37 -3.56 -11.98
N GLU A 18 1.13 -4.73 -12.55
CA GLU A 18 -0.03 -5.01 -13.38
C GLU A 18 -1.35 -4.94 -12.59
N LEU A 19 -1.33 -5.34 -11.33
CA LEU A 19 -2.49 -5.30 -10.44
C LEU A 19 -2.77 -3.87 -9.95
N ILE A 20 -1.71 -3.10 -9.66
CA ILE A 20 -1.81 -1.68 -9.33
C ILE A 20 -2.44 -0.92 -10.50
N THR A 21 -1.95 -1.12 -11.72
CA THR A 21 -2.51 -0.46 -12.91
C THR A 21 -4.00 -0.76 -13.06
N ARG A 22 -4.38 -2.04 -12.99
CA ARG A 22 -5.78 -2.46 -13.10
C ARG A 22 -6.66 -1.91 -11.98
N THR A 23 -6.10 -1.72 -10.79
CA THR A 23 -6.81 -1.12 -9.65
C THR A 23 -7.12 0.35 -9.93
N PHE A 24 -6.16 1.11 -10.46
CA PHE A 24 -6.39 2.50 -10.84
C PHE A 24 -7.39 2.65 -12.00
N GLU A 25 -7.38 1.73 -12.96
CA GLU A 25 -8.41 1.66 -14.00
C GLU A 25 -9.82 1.47 -13.40
N ALA A 26 -9.95 0.57 -12.42
CA ALA A 26 -11.22 0.33 -11.72
C ALA A 26 -11.68 1.53 -10.86
N LEU A 27 -10.76 2.39 -10.44
CA LEU A 27 -11.03 3.58 -9.64
C LEU A 27 -11.34 4.84 -10.47
N GLN A 28 -11.38 4.75 -11.81
CA GLN A 28 -11.72 5.91 -12.63
C GLN A 28 -13.11 6.46 -12.28
N GLY A 29 -13.16 7.75 -11.95
CA GLY A 29 -14.39 8.44 -11.52
C GLY A 29 -14.84 8.12 -10.09
N ALA A 30 -13.98 7.50 -9.26
CA ALA A 30 -14.25 7.35 -7.84
C ALA A 30 -14.01 8.66 -7.08
N THR A 31 -14.89 8.97 -6.13
CA THR A 31 -14.76 10.11 -5.22
C THR A 31 -14.04 9.65 -3.95
N ASN A 32 -12.89 10.24 -3.63
CA ASN A 32 -12.11 9.99 -2.41
C ASN A 32 -11.74 8.51 -2.11
N PRO A 33 -11.20 7.72 -3.05
CA PRO A 33 -10.87 6.32 -2.81
C PRO A 33 -9.68 6.12 -1.86
N ILE A 34 -9.68 5.00 -1.13
CA ILE A 34 -8.56 4.49 -0.35
C ILE A 34 -7.94 3.31 -1.11
N VAL A 35 -6.68 3.46 -1.52
CA VAL A 35 -5.91 2.36 -2.10
C VAL A 35 -5.15 1.66 -0.99
N HIS A 36 -5.62 0.49 -0.59
CA HIS A 36 -4.93 -0.38 0.36
C HIS A 36 -4.00 -1.31 -0.42
N PHE A 37 -2.70 -1.09 -0.29
CA PHE A 37 -1.67 -1.96 -0.84
C PHE A 37 -0.94 -2.75 0.24
N TYR A 38 -0.59 -4.00 -0.07
CA TYR A 38 0.07 -4.89 0.88
C TYR A 38 1.05 -5.84 0.19
N ASN A 39 2.00 -6.31 0.98
CA ASN A 39 2.86 -7.44 0.66
C ASN A 39 3.12 -8.24 1.94
N SER A 40 3.33 -9.55 1.82
CA SER A 40 3.68 -10.34 3.00
C SER A 40 5.09 -10.02 3.47
N THR A 41 5.24 -9.91 4.78
CA THR A 41 6.50 -9.58 5.45
C THR A 41 7.00 -10.69 6.37
N SER A 42 6.24 -11.76 6.61
CA SER A 42 6.63 -12.81 7.58
C SER A 42 7.88 -13.59 7.17
N GLU A 43 8.75 -13.94 8.14
CA GLU A 43 9.99 -14.68 7.90
C GLU A 43 9.77 -15.95 7.07
N LEU A 44 8.69 -16.67 7.36
CA LEU A 44 8.30 -17.87 6.62
C LEU A 44 8.04 -17.54 5.15
N GLN A 45 7.17 -16.57 4.85
CA GLN A 45 6.90 -16.20 3.45
C GLN A 45 8.14 -15.62 2.75
N ARG A 46 8.97 -14.85 3.45
CA ARG A 46 10.24 -14.35 2.90
C ARG A 46 11.14 -15.49 2.43
N ARG A 47 11.27 -16.54 3.24
CA ARG A 47 12.15 -17.70 2.97
C ARG A 47 11.59 -18.66 1.92
N VAL A 48 10.29 -18.96 1.95
CA VAL A 48 9.72 -20.03 1.10
C VAL A 48 8.81 -19.57 -0.03
N VAL A 49 8.31 -18.33 -0.02
CA VAL A 49 7.41 -17.81 -1.07
C VAL A 49 8.14 -16.80 -1.96
N PHE A 50 8.87 -15.87 -1.35
CA PHE A 50 9.54 -14.79 -2.08
C PHE A 50 11.00 -15.08 -2.38
N GLU A 51 11.64 -16.00 -1.65
CA GLU A 51 13.09 -16.27 -1.70
C GLU A 51 13.92 -14.98 -1.66
N LYS A 52 13.47 -14.02 -0.83
CA LYS A 52 14.05 -12.66 -0.72
C LYS A 52 14.45 -12.36 0.71
N ASP A 53 15.49 -11.56 0.83
CA ASP A 53 15.88 -10.95 2.09
C ASP A 53 14.94 -9.79 2.46
N VAL A 54 15.13 -9.27 3.68
CA VAL A 54 14.35 -8.12 4.19
C VAL A 54 14.45 -6.92 3.24
N ALA A 55 15.62 -6.67 2.64
CA ALA A 55 15.81 -5.60 1.68
C ALA A 55 14.98 -5.78 0.39
N GLY A 56 14.86 -7.02 -0.11
CA GLY A 56 14.02 -7.36 -1.25
C GLY A 56 12.53 -7.15 -0.97
N ILE A 57 12.06 -7.51 0.23
CA ILE A 57 10.67 -7.28 0.65
C ILE A 57 10.38 -5.80 0.83
N ARG A 58 11.30 -5.05 1.46
CA ARG A 58 11.22 -3.59 1.57
C ARG A 58 11.11 -2.96 0.20
N ARG A 59 11.92 -3.42 -0.76
CA ARG A 59 11.91 -2.91 -2.13
C ARG A 59 10.54 -3.10 -2.81
N ILE A 60 9.91 -4.26 -2.63
CA ILE A 60 8.57 -4.52 -3.17
C ILE A 60 7.56 -3.49 -2.64
N ALA A 61 7.56 -3.24 -1.33
CA ALA A 61 6.68 -2.26 -0.71
C ALA A 61 6.96 -0.83 -1.22
N THR A 62 8.23 -0.43 -1.30
CA THR A 62 8.61 0.92 -1.75
C THR A 62 8.36 1.16 -3.23
N ASP A 63 8.60 0.16 -4.08
CA ASP A 63 8.37 0.26 -5.52
C ASP A 63 6.88 0.39 -5.80
N ALA A 64 6.04 -0.37 -5.08
CA ALA A 64 4.59 -0.25 -5.15
C ALA A 64 4.11 1.11 -4.64
N ALA A 65 4.61 1.58 -3.50
CA ALA A 65 4.27 2.90 -2.96
C ALA A 65 4.55 4.00 -3.98
N LYS A 66 5.73 3.96 -4.62
CA LYS A 66 6.11 4.92 -5.66
C LYS A 66 5.17 4.87 -6.87
N MET A 67 4.88 3.66 -7.35
CA MET A 67 3.97 3.48 -8.48
C MET A 67 2.57 4.01 -8.17
N ILE A 68 2.03 3.70 -6.99
CA ILE A 68 0.71 4.14 -6.55
C ILE A 68 0.65 5.67 -6.44
N THR A 69 1.66 6.31 -5.85
CA THR A 69 1.71 7.78 -5.76
C THR A 69 1.83 8.43 -7.14
N ASP A 70 2.64 7.87 -8.04
CA ASP A 70 2.80 8.39 -9.40
C ASP A 70 1.50 8.25 -10.20
N MET A 71 0.78 7.14 -10.04
CA MET A 71 -0.51 6.91 -10.69
C MET A 71 -1.60 7.81 -10.13
N ALA A 72 -1.67 8.00 -8.81
CA ALA A 72 -2.61 8.91 -8.18
C ALA A 72 -2.39 10.36 -8.62
N ALA A 73 -1.13 10.81 -8.70
CA ALA A 73 -0.77 12.13 -9.21
C ALA A 73 -1.20 12.33 -10.67
N LYS A 74 -1.09 11.29 -11.51
CA LYS A 74 -1.52 11.32 -12.92
C LYS A 74 -3.05 11.27 -13.09
N ALA A 75 -3.73 10.47 -12.27
CA ALA A 75 -5.18 10.33 -12.34
C ALA A 75 -5.89 11.63 -11.93
N GLY A 76 -5.28 12.40 -11.03
CA GLY A 76 -5.86 13.62 -10.50
C GLY A 76 -7.02 13.34 -9.55
N GLY A 77 -7.23 14.25 -8.61
CA GLY A 77 -8.22 14.08 -7.54
C GLY A 77 -7.62 13.60 -6.22
N PHE A 78 -8.48 13.37 -5.24
CA PHE A 78 -8.05 13.05 -3.88
C PHE A 78 -7.97 11.55 -3.69
N TYR A 79 -6.75 11.05 -3.45
CA TYR A 79 -6.46 9.66 -3.13
C TYR A 79 -5.89 9.56 -1.72
N ARG A 80 -6.40 8.58 -0.98
CA ARG A 80 -5.84 8.15 0.31
C ARG A 80 -5.19 6.79 0.15
N PHE A 81 -4.25 6.52 1.04
CA PHE A 81 -3.45 5.31 0.98
C PHE A 81 -3.50 4.56 2.30
N GLU A 82 -3.48 3.24 2.21
CA GLU A 82 -3.34 2.33 3.33
C GLU A 82 -2.26 1.31 3.00
N TYR A 83 -1.33 1.09 3.93
CA TYR A 83 -0.30 0.07 3.82
C TYR A 83 -0.44 -0.96 4.93
N SER A 84 -0.31 -2.24 4.57
CA SER A 84 -0.22 -3.34 5.52
C SER A 84 1.05 -4.18 5.31
N PRO A 85 1.89 -4.35 6.34
CA PRO A 85 2.85 -5.45 6.39
C PRO A 85 2.09 -6.76 6.67
N GLU A 86 1.73 -7.50 5.63
CA GLU A 86 0.88 -8.68 5.77
C GLU A 86 1.61 -9.82 6.49
N SER A 87 0.87 -10.58 7.32
CA SER A 87 1.42 -11.51 8.31
C SER A 87 2.29 -10.79 9.37
N PHE A 88 1.83 -9.63 9.85
CA PHE A 88 2.52 -8.81 10.84
C PHE A 88 2.83 -9.56 12.14
N THR A 89 1.93 -10.41 12.63
CA THR A 89 2.17 -11.26 13.82
C THR A 89 3.33 -12.25 13.67
N GLY A 90 3.69 -12.60 12.43
CA GLY A 90 4.86 -13.41 12.09
C GLY A 90 6.05 -12.60 11.57
N THR A 91 6.04 -11.26 11.73
CA THR A 91 7.09 -10.35 11.28
C THR A 91 7.76 -9.71 12.50
N GLU A 92 9.09 -9.61 12.47
CA GLU A 92 9.86 -8.92 13.49
C GLU A 92 9.45 -7.44 13.53
N LEU A 93 9.20 -6.89 14.72
CA LEU A 93 8.69 -5.51 14.88
C LEU A 93 9.61 -4.48 14.23
N GLU A 94 10.93 -4.65 14.35
CA GLU A 94 11.93 -3.77 13.70
C GLU A 94 11.81 -3.82 12.18
N VAL A 95 11.56 -4.99 11.59
CA VAL A 95 11.39 -5.15 10.14
C VAL A 95 10.09 -4.50 9.69
N ALA A 96 8.99 -4.73 10.41
CA ALA A 96 7.70 -4.10 10.10
C ALA A 96 7.81 -2.57 10.20
N LEU A 97 8.46 -2.05 11.24
CA LEU A 97 8.71 -0.62 11.42
C LEU A 97 9.57 -0.04 10.29
N GLU A 98 10.66 -0.70 9.93
CA GLU A 98 11.53 -0.26 8.83
C GLU A 98 10.76 -0.15 7.51
N ILE A 99 9.95 -1.16 7.19
CA ILE A 99 9.18 -1.17 5.94
C ILE A 99 8.08 -0.09 5.95
N CYS A 100 7.33 0.04 7.05
CA CYS A 100 6.31 1.08 7.20
C CYS A 100 6.91 2.49 7.08
N ASN A 101 8.07 2.74 7.70
CA ASN A 101 8.78 4.01 7.58
C ASN A 101 9.24 4.26 6.14
N ALA A 102 9.80 3.27 5.47
CA ALA A 102 10.24 3.40 4.07
C ALA A 102 9.07 3.72 3.12
N VAL A 103 7.89 3.12 3.34
CA VAL A 103 6.67 3.45 2.61
C VAL A 103 6.22 4.88 2.91
N THR A 104 6.27 5.29 4.18
CA THR A 104 5.87 6.63 4.63
C THR A 104 6.72 7.73 3.98
N GLU A 105 8.03 7.53 3.84
CA GLU A 105 8.95 8.47 3.18
C GLU A 105 8.62 8.71 1.68
N ILE A 106 7.99 7.73 1.03
CA ILE A 106 7.60 7.81 -0.38
C ILE A 106 6.22 8.45 -0.51
N VAL A 107 5.26 7.98 0.29
CA VAL A 107 3.89 8.51 0.28
C VAL A 107 3.83 9.96 0.75
N LYS A 108 4.72 10.35 1.68
CA LYS A 108 4.80 11.69 2.27
C LYS A 108 3.45 12.20 2.79
N PRO A 109 2.82 11.47 3.73
CA PRO A 109 1.53 11.87 4.27
C PRO A 109 1.62 13.21 5.03
N THR A 110 0.53 13.96 5.02
CA THR A 110 0.38 15.22 5.77
C THR A 110 -0.75 15.09 6.80
N PRO A 111 -0.88 16.04 7.74
CA PRO A 111 -2.04 16.06 8.66
C PRO A 111 -3.40 16.07 7.95
N GLU A 112 -3.45 16.64 6.74
CA GLU A 112 -4.63 16.75 5.88
C GLU A 112 -4.84 15.50 5.00
N ASN A 113 -3.75 14.88 4.53
CA ASN A 113 -3.80 13.62 3.78
C ASN A 113 -2.95 12.54 4.44
N LYS A 114 -3.57 11.82 5.38
CA LYS A 114 -2.91 10.81 6.21
C LYS A 114 -2.79 9.47 5.49
N LEU A 115 -1.64 8.80 5.69
CA LEU A 115 -1.43 7.39 5.37
C LEU A 115 -1.97 6.54 6.53
N ILE A 116 -2.74 5.50 6.19
CA ILE A 116 -3.17 4.49 7.16
C ILE A 116 -2.11 3.38 7.20
N ILE A 117 -1.63 3.04 8.39
CA ILE A 117 -0.82 1.85 8.62
C ILE A 117 -1.71 0.83 9.30
N ASN A 118 -2.11 -0.21 8.57
CA ASN A 118 -2.93 -1.29 9.10
C ASN A 118 -2.03 -2.46 9.51
N LEU A 119 -2.15 -2.92 10.76
CA LEU A 119 -1.32 -3.99 11.33
C LEU A 119 -2.21 -5.23 11.59
N PRO A 120 -2.29 -6.17 10.64
CA PRO A 120 -3.19 -7.32 10.74
C PRO A 120 -2.69 -8.38 11.73
N SER A 121 -3.59 -9.03 12.47
CA SER A 121 -3.27 -10.10 13.43
C SER A 121 -3.38 -11.49 12.85
#